data_AF-A0A453B171-F1
#
_entry.id   AF-A0A453B171-F1
#
_cell.length_a   1.000
_cell.length_b   1.000
_cell.length_c   1.000
_cell.angle_alpha   90.00
_cell.angle_beta   90.00
_cell.angle_gamma   90.00
#
_symmetry.space_group_name_H-M   'P 1'
#
loop_
_entity.id
_entity.type
_entity.pdbx_description
1 polymer ?
#
loop_
_entity_poly.entity_id
_entity_poly.type
_entity_poly.pdbx_seq_one_letter_code
_entity_poly.pdbx_strand_id
1 'polypeptide(L)' 'FKKSYLPWFDEMIFLVDEEDGEFPMPYMAQHGAIGSGWNLFAIGHKLADGDCLVFSSKSRGQSLRVYIIRASSYYKKDHC' A
#
# COMPACT_ATOMS: atom_id res chain seq x y z
N PHE A 1 6.80 -6.08 -9.62
CA PHE A 1 5.52 -6.54 -9.04
C PHE A 1 5.02 -7.76 -9.80
N LYS A 2 4.75 -8.89 -9.12
CA LYS A 2 4.24 -10.12 -9.76
C LYS A 2 2.71 -10.03 -9.90
N LYS A 3 2.20 -10.14 -11.14
CA LYS A 3 0.75 -10.15 -11.45
C LYS A 3 -0.03 -11.24 -10.70
N SER A 4 0.62 -12.33 -10.29
CA SER A 4 -0.04 -13.44 -9.58
C SER A 4 -0.63 -13.07 -8.21
N TYR A 5 -0.20 -11.94 -7.63
CA TYR A 5 -0.70 -11.45 -6.33
C TYR A 5 -1.67 -10.28 -6.48
N LEU A 6 -2.00 -9.89 -7.71
CA LEU A 6 -2.88 -8.78 -8.01
C LEU A 6 -4.08 -9.29 -8.82
N PRO A 7 -5.23 -8.59 -8.76
CA PRO A 7 -6.36 -8.91 -9.61
C PRO A 7 -5.98 -8.94 -11.09
N TRP A 8 -6.65 -9.81 -11.85
CA TRP A 8 -6.42 -9.94 -13.30
C TRP A 8 -7.24 -8.92 -14.11
N PHE A 9 -8.28 -8.37 -13.50
CA PHE A 9 -9.20 -7.40 -14.07
C PHE A 9 -9.34 -6.20 -13.13
N ASP A 10 -9.93 -5.13 -13.64
CA ASP A 10 -10.23 -3.97 -12.83
C ASP A 10 -11.24 -4.35 -11.74
N GLU A 11 -10.88 -4.10 -10.49
CA GLU A 11 -11.64 -4.56 -9.33
C GLU A 11 -11.32 -3.68 -8.11
N MET A 12 -12.21 -3.69 -7.11
CA MET A 12 -11.91 -3.10 -5.81
C MET A 12 -10.94 -4.00 -5.02
N ILE A 13 -9.85 -3.41 -4.55
CA ILE A 13 -8.94 -4.00 -3.57
C ILE A 13 -9.07 -3.27 -2.24
N PHE A 14 -8.64 -3.92 -1.17
CA PHE A 14 -8.63 -3.38 0.19
C PHE A 14 -7.20 -3.30 0.65
N LEU A 15 -6.68 -2.08 0.85
CA LEU A 15 -5.42 -1.94 1.59
C LEU A 15 -5.71 -2.03 3.07
N VAL A 16 -5.01 -2.92 3.76
CA VAL A 16 -5.12 -3.10 5.20
C VAL A 16 -3.85 -2.58 5.85
N ASP A 17 -3.94 -1.57 6.71
CA ASP A 17 -2.76 -1.01 7.35
C ASP A 17 -2.31 -1.82 8.59
N GLU A 18 -1.38 -1.26 9.35
CA GLU A 18 -0.83 -1.89 10.54
C GLU A 18 -1.82 -1.91 11.72
N GLU A 19 -2.81 -1.02 11.73
CA GLU A 19 -3.90 -0.90 12.72
C GLU A 19 -5.15 -1.70 12.30
N ASP A 20 -5.04 -2.55 11.28
CA ASP A 20 -6.15 -3.31 10.66
C ASP A 20 -7.24 -2.40 10.04
N GLY A 21 -6.91 -1.15 9.73
CA GLY A 21 -7.78 -0.24 8.98
C GLY A 21 -7.87 -0.67 7.51
N GLU A 22 -9.09 -0.81 7.00
CA GLU A 22 -9.35 -1.20 5.61
C GLU A 22 -9.70 0.00 4.72
N PHE A 23 -8.97 0.14 3.61
CA PHE A 23 -9.12 1.23 2.66
C PHE A 23 -9.49 0.64 1.29
N PRO A 24 -10.76 0.71 0.88
CA PRO A 24 -11.18 0.23 -0.42
C PRO A 24 -10.67 1.17 -1.52
N MET A 25 -10.10 0.60 -2.58
CA MET A 25 -9.64 1.36 -3.73
C MET A 25 -9.71 0.58 -5.03
N PRO A 26 -10.02 1.25 -6.16
CA PRO A 26 -10.02 0.60 -7.45
C PRO A 26 -8.58 0.23 -7.85
N TYR A 27 -8.39 -1.01 -8.27
CA TYR A 27 -7.19 -1.48 -8.94
C TYR A 27 -7.43 -1.50 -10.45
N MET A 28 -6.52 -0.88 -11.21
CA MET A 28 -6.54 -0.83 -12.67
C MET A 28 -5.54 -1.85 -13.19
N ALA A 29 -6.01 -3.06 -13.52
CA ALA A 29 -5.18 -4.21 -13.83
C ALA A 29 -4.34 -4.02 -15.10
N GLN A 30 -4.88 -3.34 -16.10
CA GLN A 30 -4.15 -3.02 -17.33
C GLN A 30 -2.91 -2.14 -17.06
N HIS A 31 -3.01 -1.25 -16.08
CA HIS A 31 -1.94 -0.30 -15.72
C HIS A 31 -1.09 -0.78 -14.55
N GLY A 32 -1.52 -1.84 -13.85
CA GLY A 32 -0.90 -2.27 -12.61
C GLY A 32 -0.93 -1.20 -11.53
N ALA A 33 -1.96 -0.36 -11.53
CA ALA A 33 -2.01 0.86 -10.74
C ALA A 33 -3.22 0.91 -9.80
N ILE A 34 -3.06 1.62 -8.68
CA ILE A 34 -4.14 1.93 -7.75
C ILE A 34 -4.77 3.25 -8.18
N GLY A 35 -6.11 3.31 -8.23
CA GLY A 35 -6.87 4.46 -8.71
C GLY A 35 -7.25 5.47 -7.63
N SER A 36 -8.43 6.09 -7.80
CA SER A 36 -8.92 7.20 -6.97
C SER A 36 -9.11 6.78 -5.50
N GLY A 37 -8.11 7.07 -4.68
CA GLY A 37 -8.06 6.66 -3.27
C GLY A 37 -6.63 6.70 -2.74
N TRP A 38 -5.64 6.50 -3.62
CA TRP A 38 -4.22 6.55 -3.24
C TRP A 38 -3.81 7.86 -2.57
N ASN A 39 -4.23 9.02 -3.12
CA ASN A 39 -3.89 10.32 -2.54
C ASN A 39 -4.44 10.46 -1.10
N LEU A 40 -5.70 10.06 -0.89
CA LEU A 40 -6.32 10.11 0.43
C LEU A 40 -5.61 9.19 1.44
N PHE A 41 -5.25 7.98 1.00
CA PHE A 41 -4.44 7.05 1.79
C PHE A 41 -3.08 7.66 2.15
N ALA A 42 -2.37 8.24 1.18
CA ALA A 42 -1.07 8.87 1.40
C ALA A 42 -1.14 10.04 2.41
N ILE A 43 -2.18 10.88 2.31
CA ILE A 43 -2.42 11.98 3.25
C ILE A 43 -2.76 11.43 4.64
N GLY A 44 -3.68 10.46 4.73
CA GLY A 44 -4.13 9.87 5.99
C GLY A 44 -2.98 9.22 6.78
N HIS A 45 -2.09 8.53 6.08
CA HIS A 45 -0.93 7.86 6.67
C HIS A 45 0.31 8.77 6.72
N LYS A 46 0.19 10.04 6.33
CA LYS A 46 1.28 11.04 6.32
C LYS A 46 2.53 10.49 5.62
N LEU A 47 2.36 9.89 4.46
CA LEU A 47 3.47 9.41 3.65
C LEU A 47 4.32 10.60 3.21
N ALA A 48 5.63 10.45 3.32
CA ALA A 48 6.59 11.46 2.88
C ALA A 48 7.53 10.87 1.82
N ASP A 49 8.21 11.76 1.09
CA ASP A 49 9.23 11.35 0.13
C ASP A 49 10.30 10.49 0.82
N GLY A 50 10.59 9.34 0.21
CA GLY A 50 11.51 8.33 0.73
C GLY A 50 10.85 7.23 1.57
N ASP A 51 9.60 7.39 2.02
CA ASP A 51 8.88 6.29 2.66
C ASP A 51 8.69 5.13 1.65
N CYS A 52 8.88 3.90 2.14
CA CYS A 52 8.76 2.68 1.35
C CYS A 52 7.52 1.90 1.79
N LEU A 53 6.71 1.46 0.82
CA LEU A 53 5.53 0.65 1.10
C LEU A 53 5.75 -0.79 0.61
N VAL A 54 5.49 -1.74 1.51
CA VAL A 54 5.54 -3.17 1.21
C VAL A 54 4.12 -3.71 1.25
N PHE A 55 3.67 -4.27 0.13
CA PHE A 55 2.36 -4.90 0.00
C PHE A 55 2.53 -6.41 0.19
N SER A 56 1.83 -7.00 1.14
CA SER A 56 1.72 -8.44 1.33
C SER A 56 0.29 -8.89 1.13
N SER A 57 0.12 -10.15 0.73
CA SER A 57 -1.20 -10.77 0.65
C SER A 57 -1.15 -12.10 1.39
N LYS A 58 -2.11 -12.32 2.29
CA LYS A 58 -2.19 -13.55 3.09
C LYS A 58 -2.81 -14.72 2.30
N SER A 59 -3.54 -14.46 1.21
CA SER A 59 -4.22 -15.46 0.38
C SER A 59 -4.51 -14.92 -1.03
N ARG A 60 -5.05 -15.74 -1.95
CA ARG A 60 -5.63 -15.20 -3.19
C ARG A 60 -6.91 -14.43 -2.84
N GLY A 61 -6.82 -13.11 -2.76
CA GLY A 61 -7.95 -12.25 -2.41
C GLY A 61 -7.69 -10.78 -2.76
N GLN A 62 -8.69 -9.95 -2.49
CA GLN A 62 -8.69 -8.50 -2.77
C GLN A 62 -7.97 -7.69 -1.67
N SER A 63 -7.65 -8.31 -0.53
CA SER A 63 -7.01 -7.62 0.61
C SER A 63 -5.49 -7.70 0.53
N LEU A 64 -4.85 -6.53 0.53
CA LEU A 64 -3.40 -6.37 0.57
C LEU A 64 -3.02 -5.66 1.86
N ARG A 65 -2.23 -6.32 2.71
CA ARG A 65 -1.68 -5.67 3.89
C ARG A 65 -0.52 -4.76 3.48
N VAL A 66 -0.49 -3.56 4.03
CA VAL A 66 0.50 -2.53 3.73
C VAL A 66 1.35 -2.31 4.96
N TYR A 67 2.67 -2.38 4.77
CA TYR A 67 3.65 -2.01 5.78
C TYR A 67 4.38 -0.75 5.32
N ILE A 68 4.48 0.25 6.18
CA ILE A 68 5.07 1.54 5.84
C ILE A 68 6.42 1.67 6.54
N ILE A 69 7.48 1.50 5.77
CA ILE A 69 8.86 1.69 6.24
C ILE A 69 9.20 3.17 6.09
N ARG A 70 9.32 3.86 7.23
CA ARG A 70 9.54 5.31 7.25
C ARG A 70 10.99 5.68 6.96
N ALA A 71 11.24 6.55 6.00
CA ALA A 71 12.59 7.07 5.74
C ALA A 71 13.18 7.77 6.97
N SER A 72 12.33 8.51 7.69
CA SER A 72 12.71 9.21 8.93
C SER A 72 13.25 8.28 10.03
N SER A 73 12.97 6.98 9.98
CA SER A 73 13.49 6.00 10.95
C SER A 73 15.01 5.80 10.85
N TYR A 74 15.61 6.04 9.67
CA TYR A 74 17.04 5.88 9.44
C TYR A 74 17.84 7.04 10.07
N TYR A 75 17.38 8.28 9.87
CA TYR A 75 18.06 9.47 10.41
C TYR A 75 18.02 9.60 11.94
N LYS A 76 17.10 8.89 12.62
CA LYS A 76 17.06 8.85 14.09
C LYS A 76 18.19 8.02 14.72
N LYS A 77 18.90 7.19 13.95
CA LYS A 77 19.97 6.32 14.46
C LYS A 77 21.38 6.91 14.31
N ASP A 78 21.55 7.94 13.50
CA ASP A 78 22.87 8.54 13.22
C ASP A 78 23.23 9.73 14.14
N HIS A 79 22.45 9.94 15.20
CA HIS A 79 22.69 10.95 16.24
C HIS A 79 22.77 10.34 17.64
N CYS A 80 23.47 9.21 17.79
CA CYS A 80 23.99 8.72 19.07
C CYS A 80 25.45 9.11 19.23
#